data_AF-A0A962Y3T4-F1
#
_entry.id   AF-A0A962Y3T4-F1
#
_cell.length_a   1.000
_cell.length_b   1.000
_cell.length_c   1.000
_cell.angle_alpha   90.00
_cell.angle_beta   90.00
_cell.angle_gamma   90.00
#
_symmetry.space_group_name_H-M   'P 1'
#
loop_
_entity.id
_entity.type
_entity.pdbx_description
1 polymer ?
#
loop_
_entity_poly.entity_id
_entity_poly.type
_entity_poly.pdbx_seq_one_letter_code
_entity_poly.pdbx_strand_id
1 'polypeptide(L)' 'MPIVVDGKTFETDEEGYLANINEWVPGVAGVMAAEDELELTDEHWDIINFLREYYEEYQIAPAVRVLTKAVGKKL' A
#
# COMPACT_ATOMS: atom_id res chain seq x y z
N MET A 1 -11.29 10.26 -3.60
CA MET A 1 -12.16 9.83 -4.73
C MET A 1 -12.32 8.32 -4.59
N PRO A 2 -13.46 7.73 -4.96
CA PRO A 2 -13.62 6.28 -4.85
C PRO A 2 -12.66 5.56 -5.82
N ILE A 3 -11.93 4.58 -5.31
CA ILE A 3 -11.05 3.72 -6.09
C ILE A 3 -11.91 2.60 -6.70
N VAL A 4 -11.74 2.31 -8.00
CA VAL A 4 -12.50 1.26 -8.69
C VAL A 4 -11.56 0.17 -9.19
N VAL A 5 -11.74 -1.06 -8.71
CA VAL A 5 -10.97 -2.24 -9.13
C VAL A 5 -11.95 -3.37 -9.42
N ASP A 6 -11.88 -3.96 -10.62
CA ASP A 6 -12.74 -5.07 -11.06
C ASP A 6 -14.25 -4.84 -10.87
N GLY A 7 -14.69 -3.58 -11.00
CA GLY A 7 -16.08 -3.17 -10.79
C GLY A 7 -16.51 -3.07 -9.33
N LYS A 8 -15.61 -3.29 -8.37
CA LYS A 8 -15.81 -2.96 -6.95
C LYS A 8 -15.29 -1.55 -6.66
N THR A 9 -16.07 -0.80 -5.89
CA THR A 9 -15.72 0.52 -5.39
C THR A 9 -15.14 0.42 -3.99
N PHE A 10 -14.07 1.16 -3.73
CA PHE A 10 -13.41 1.28 -2.44
C PHE A 10 -13.38 2.75 -2.03
N GLU A 11 -13.75 3.02 -0.78
CA GLU A 11 -13.79 4.37 -0.24
C GLU A 11 -12.40 4.81 0.23
N THR A 12 -12.12 6.11 0.06
CA THR A 12 -10.93 6.76 0.61
C THR A 12 -11.32 7.81 1.65
N ASP A 13 -10.42 8.13 2.56
CA ASP A 13 -10.57 9.29 3.42
C ASP A 13 -10.27 10.62 2.67
N GLU A 14 -10.31 11.73 3.41
CA GLU A 14 -10.05 13.08 2.88
C GLU A 14 -8.61 13.29 2.38
N GLU A 15 -7.67 12.47 2.87
CA GLU A 15 -6.26 12.51 2.49
C GLU A 15 -5.93 11.52 1.35
N GLY A 16 -6.91 10.71 0.93
CA GLY A 16 -6.76 9.75 -0.16
C GLY A 16 -6.30 8.36 0.30
N TYR A 17 -6.24 8.06 1.60
CA TYR A 17 -5.94 6.71 2.06
C TYR A 17 -7.16 5.81 1.97
N LEU A 18 -6.95 4.52 1.71
CA LEU A 18 -8.01 3.51 1.73
C LEU A 18 -8.71 3.50 3.10
N ALA A 19 -10.00 3.81 3.14
CA ALA A 19 -10.75 3.99 4.38
C ALA A 19 -10.90 2.68 5.18
N ASN A 20 -10.92 1.54 4.49
CA ASN A 20 -10.94 0.22 5.12
C ASN A 20 -9.78 -0.65 4.66
N ILE A 21 -8.78 -0.76 5.53
CA ILE A 21 -7.55 -1.50 5.26
C ILE A 21 -7.77 -3.00 4.97
N ASN A 22 -8.88 -3.58 5.45
CA ASN A 22 -9.23 -4.99 5.24
C ASN A 22 -9.80 -5.28 3.85
N GLU A 23 -10.17 -4.23 3.10
CA GLU A 23 -10.64 -4.38 1.72
C GLU A 23 -9.50 -4.31 0.70
N TRP A 24 -8.27 -4.08 1.16
CA TRP A 24 -7.15 -3.90 0.25
C TRP A 24 -6.94 -5.12 -0.66
N VAL A 25 -6.74 -4.82 -1.94
CA VAL A 25 -6.29 -5.77 -2.97
C VAL A 25 -5.20 -5.10 -3.80
N PRO A 26 -4.31 -5.85 -4.48
CA PRO A 26 -3.23 -5.27 -5.27
C PRO A 26 -3.69 -4.19 -6.27
N GLY A 27 -4.85 -4.39 -6.92
CA GLY A 27 -5.38 -3.40 -7.85
C GLY A 27 -5.63 -2.01 -7.23
N VAL A 28 -5.90 -1.92 -5.93
CA VAL A 28 -6.05 -0.63 -5.22
C VAL A 28 -4.75 0.17 -5.28
N ALA A 29 -3.62 -0.47 -4.97
CA ALA A 29 -2.32 0.17 -5.04
C ALA A 29 -1.98 0.60 -6.47
N GLY A 30 -2.34 -0.23 -7.47
CA GLY A 30 -2.13 0.10 -8.89
C GLY A 30 -2.91 1.34 -9.33
N VAL A 31 -4.18 1.48 -8.92
CA VAL A 31 -4.98 2.67 -9.23
C VAL A 31 -4.40 3.91 -8.55
N MET A 32 -4.07 3.82 -7.27
CA MET A 32 -3.49 4.95 -6.52
C MET A 32 -2.15 5.40 -7.13
N ALA A 33 -1.27 4.45 -7.49
CA ALA A 33 0.01 4.78 -8.09
C ALA A 33 -0.13 5.43 -9.48
N ALA A 34 -1.13 5.01 -10.27
CA ALA A 34 -1.41 5.63 -11.56
C ALA A 34 -1.89 7.09 -11.43
N GLU A 35 -2.64 7.43 -10.37
CA GLU A 35 -3.00 8.83 -10.06
C GLU A 35 -1.77 9.69 -9.73
N ASP A 36 -0.74 9.08 -9.15
CA ASP A 36 0.54 9.72 -8.80
C ASP A 36 1.58 9.65 -9.95
N GLU A 37 1.17 9.22 -11.15
CA GLU A 37 2.06 9.01 -12.31
C GLU A 37 3.26 8.07 -12.01
N LEU A 38 3.06 7.10 -11.10
CA LEU A 38 4.07 6.14 -10.66
C LEU A 38 3.77 4.73 -11.16
N GLU A 39 4.74 4.12 -11.85
CA GLU A 39 4.69 2.70 -12.19
C GLU A 39 5.25 1.85 -11.04
N LEU A 40 4.42 0.94 -10.51
CA LEU A 40 4.82 0.04 -9.44
C LEU A 40 5.68 -1.11 -9.99
N THR A 41 6.99 -0.96 -9.86
CA THR A 41 7.97 -2.03 -10.10
C THR A 41 7.96 -3.09 -8.99
N ASP A 42 8.67 -4.21 -9.20
CA ASP A 42 8.83 -5.27 -8.20
C ASP A 42 9.39 -4.76 -6.86
N GLU A 43 10.29 -3.78 -6.90
CA GLU A 43 10.88 -3.16 -5.70
C GLU A 43 9.83 -2.37 -4.90
N HIS A 44 8.89 -1.71 -5.58
CA HIS A 44 7.78 -1.02 -4.91
C HIS A 44 6.84 -2.03 -4.27
N TRP A 45 6.53 -3.13 -4.96
CA TRP A 45 5.71 -4.20 -4.42
C TRP A 45 6.32 -4.87 -3.19
N ASP A 46 7.63 -5.06 -3.18
CA ASP A 46 8.35 -5.55 -2.00
C ASP A 46 8.16 -4.65 -0.78
N ILE A 47 8.20 -3.33 -0.97
CA ILE A 47 7.97 -2.35 0.09
C ILE A 47 6.50 -2.36 0.53
N ILE A 48 5.55 -2.32 -0.41
CA ILE A 48 4.12 -2.33 -0.12
C ILE A 48 3.74 -3.58 0.67
N ASN A 49 4.16 -4.75 0.20
CA ASN A 49 3.87 -6.03 0.85
C ASN A 49 4.52 -6.10 2.25
N PHE A 50 5.74 -5.61 2.41
CA PHE A 50 6.36 -5.52 3.73
C PHE A 50 5.55 -4.64 4.70
N LEU A 51 5.10 -3.46 4.25
CA LEU A 51 4.26 -2.59 5.09
C LEU A 51 2.93 -3.26 5.47
N ARG A 52 2.35 -4.04 4.55
CA ARG A 52 1.10 -4.77 4.74
C ARG A 52 1.26 -5.90 5.76
N GLU A 53 2.28 -6.73 5.60
CA GLU A 53 2.63 -7.81 6.53
C GLU A 53 2.94 -7.26 7.92
N TYR A 54 3.71 -6.16 8.00
CA TYR A 54 4.04 -5.52 9.26
C TYR A 54 2.78 -4.98 9.95
N TYR A 55 1.86 -4.37 9.20
CA TYR A 55 0.61 -3.90 9.78
C TYR A 55 -0.29 -5.07 10.23
N GLU A 56 -0.34 -6.16 9.47
CA GLU A 56 -1.09 -7.36 9.86
C GLU A 56 -0.57 -7.95 11.18
N GLU A 57 0.75 -8.02 11.35
CA GLU A 57 1.38 -8.57 12.55
C GLU A 57 1.31 -7.63 13.77
N TYR A 58 1.60 -6.34 13.58
CA TYR A 58 1.79 -5.39 14.68
C TYR A 58 0.65 -4.39 14.88
N GLN A 59 -0.31 -4.34 13.94
CA GLN A 59 -1.44 -3.39 13.91
C GLN A 59 -1.01 -1.91 13.95
N ILE A 60 0.23 -1.64 13.55
CA ILE A 60 0.83 -0.31 13.47
C ILE A 60 1.72 -0.23 12.22
N ALA A 61 1.83 0.97 11.63
CA ALA A 61 2.79 1.19 10.56
C ALA A 61 4.22 1.21 11.12
N PRO A 62 5.20 0.61 10.43
CA PRO A 62 6.59 0.66 10.87
C PRO A 62 7.15 2.08 10.74
N ALA A 63 7.98 2.49 11.69
CA ALA A 63 8.75 3.72 11.55
C ALA A 63 9.70 3.63 10.34
N VAL A 64 9.99 4.76 9.68
CA VAL A 64 10.90 4.83 8.52
C VAL A 64 12.25 4.14 8.76
N ARG A 65 12.78 4.22 9.99
CA ARG A 65 14.04 3.53 10.36
C ARG A 65 13.92 2.00 10.36
N VAL A 66 12.75 1.46 10.71
CA VAL A 66 12.47 0.02 10.66
C VAL A 66 12.32 -0.41 9.20
N LEU A 67 11.56 0.36 8.42
CA LEU A 67 11.37 0.12 6.99
C LEU A 67 12.71 0.09 6.24
N THR A 68 13.53 1.12 6.37
CA THR A 68 14.84 1.21 5.68
C THR A 68 15.79 0.07 6.08
N LYS A 69 15.79 -0.35 7.34
CA LYS A 69 16.56 -1.51 7.81
C LYS A 69 16.04 -2.85 7.27
N ALA A 70 14.73 -3.00 7.13
CA ALA A 70 14.13 -4.21 6.60
C ALA A 70 14.42 -4.35 5.10
N VAL A 71 14.20 -3.27 4.34
CA VAL A 71 14.50 -3.22 2.89
C VAL A 71 15.99 -3.44 2.63
N GLY A 72 16.87 -2.76 3.37
CA GLY A 72 18.32 -2.91 3.21
C GLY A 72 18.91 -4.27 3.65
N LYS A 73 18.09 -5.18 4.18
CA LYS A 73 18.47 -6.59 4.40
C LYS A 73 17.97 -7.54 3.32
N LYS A 74 16.96 -7.11 2.53
CA LYS A 74 16.34 -7.91 1.46
C LYS A 74 17.08 -7.77 0.13
N LEU A 75 17.75 -6.64 -0.08
CA LEU A 75 18.72 -6.36 -1.16
C LEU A 75 20.15 -6.72 -0.72
#